data_AF-A0A9Q0XIF8-F1
#
_entry.id   AF-A0A9Q0XIF8-F1
#
_cell.length_a   1.000
_cell.length_b   1.000
_cell.length_c   1.000
_cell.angle_alpha   90.00
_cell.angle_beta   90.00
_cell.angle_gamma   90.00
#
_symmetry.space_group_name_H-M   'P 1'
#
loop_
_entity.id
_entity.type
_entity.pdbx_description
1 polymer ?
#
loop_
_entity_poly.entity_id
_entity_poly.type
_entity_poly.pdbx_seq_one_letter_code
_entity_poly.pdbx_strand_id
1 'polypeptide(L)'
;MAPVSVLGVSLLENPSPFGHPLRFQVQFECGEALPQDLEWKIIYVGSAESEEYDQVLESVLVGPVPAGRHMFLFEEFIRIGYYVNNEYIDPELRENPPLNPDFSQLQRNILASNPRVTRFHINWDGPRDQMDNIENVDPEPDGFLSPSCAYIKGLAPSESPAR
;
A
#
# COMPACT_ATOMS: atom_id res chain seq x y z
N MET A 1 -10.35 -6.06 -14.13
CA MET A 1 -10.79 -5.97 -12.71
C MET A 1 -9.64 -6.52 -11.88
N ALA A 2 -9.32 -5.96 -10.71
CA ALA A 2 -8.24 -6.52 -9.90
C ALA A 2 -8.60 -7.95 -9.45
N PRO A 3 -7.73 -8.96 -9.59
CA PRO A 3 -8.01 -10.34 -9.23
C PRO A 3 -8.15 -10.55 -7.73
N VAL A 4 -7.63 -9.62 -6.91
CA VAL A 4 -7.70 -9.64 -5.46
C VAL A 4 -8.62 -8.53 -4.96
N SER A 5 -9.57 -8.87 -4.10
CA SER A 5 -10.48 -7.94 -3.43
C SER A 5 -10.41 -8.11 -1.92
N VAL A 6 -10.06 -7.05 -1.20
CA VAL A 6 -10.06 -7.07 0.28
C VAL A 6 -11.49 -6.92 0.78
N LEU A 7 -11.99 -7.94 1.47
CA LEU A 7 -13.35 -8.00 2.02
C LEU A 7 -13.44 -7.26 3.36
N GLY A 8 -12.40 -7.36 4.17
CA GLY A 8 -12.37 -6.71 5.48
C GLY A 8 -11.03 -6.84 6.17
N VAL A 9 -10.73 -5.86 7.03
CA VAL A 9 -9.57 -5.86 7.92
C VAL A 9 -10.06 -5.52 9.32
N SER A 10 -9.78 -6.39 10.28
CA SER A 10 -10.14 -6.21 11.69
C SER A 10 -8.89 -6.20 12.55
N LEU A 11 -8.73 -5.13 13.32
CA LEU A 11 -7.69 -5.05 14.34
C LEU A 11 -8.14 -5.79 15.60
N LEU A 12 -7.26 -6.64 16.11
CA LEU A 12 -7.47 -7.37 17.36
C LEU A 12 -6.69 -6.69 18.50
N GLU A 13 -7.15 -6.88 19.74
CA GLU A 13 -6.43 -6.45 20.95
C GLU A 13 -6.10 -4.93 20.97
N ASN A 14 -7.13 -4.09 20.82
CA ASN A 14 -7.03 -2.62 20.83
C ASN A 14 -7.99 -1.99 21.85
N PRO A 15 -7.55 -1.03 22.68
CA PRO A 15 -6.17 -0.54 22.83
C PRO A 15 -5.24 -1.58 23.50
N SER A 16 -3.93 -1.45 23.30
CA SER A 16 -2.91 -2.37 23.85
C SER A 16 -1.63 -1.65 24.28
N PRO A 17 -0.79 -2.24 25.16
CA PRO A 17 0.53 -1.70 25.49
C PRO A 17 1.37 -1.48 24.23
N PHE A 18 2.22 -0.44 24.21
CA PHE A 18 2.99 -0.06 23.03
C PHE A 18 3.86 -1.21 22.47
N GLY A 19 4.53 -1.95 23.35
CA GLY A 19 5.39 -3.09 22.98
C GLY A 19 4.63 -4.35 22.57
N HIS A 20 3.30 -4.37 22.66
CA HIS A 20 2.50 -5.53 22.26
C HIS A 20 2.42 -5.64 20.73
N PRO A 21 2.52 -6.84 20.14
CA PRO A 21 2.43 -7.01 18.68
C PRO A 21 1.10 -6.53 18.09
N LEU A 22 1.14 -5.98 16.89
CA LEU A 22 -0.07 -5.69 16.12
C LEU A 22 -0.64 -6.97 15.53
N ARG A 23 -1.95 -7.16 15.66
CA ARG A 23 -2.64 -8.33 15.13
C ARG A 23 -3.81 -7.89 14.28
N PHE A 24 -3.65 -8.05 12.97
CA PHE A 24 -4.72 -7.79 12.01
C PHE A 24 -5.25 -9.11 11.45
N GLN A 25 -6.57 -9.24 11.45
CA GLN A 25 -7.25 -10.26 10.67
C GLN A 25 -7.64 -9.65 9.33
N VAL A 26 -7.05 -10.15 8.25
CA VAL A 26 -7.35 -9.74 6.87
C VAL A 26 -8.18 -10.82 6.20
N GLN A 27 -9.32 -10.42 5.63
CA GLN A 27 -10.16 -11.27 4.78
C GLN A 27 -10.13 -10.71 3.36
N PHE A 28 -9.79 -11.55 2.40
CA PHE A 28 -9.75 -11.18 0.99
C PHE A 28 -10.28 -12.32 0.12
N GLU A 29 -10.77 -11.97 -1.06
CA GLU A 29 -11.18 -12.88 -2.12
C GLU A 29 -10.17 -12.78 -3.26
N CYS A 30 -9.86 -13.92 -3.87
CA CYS A 30 -9.03 -14.02 -5.06
C CYS A 30 -9.86 -14.69 -6.16
N GLY A 31 -10.26 -13.93 -7.18
CA GLY A 31 -11.12 -14.41 -8.26
C GLY A 31 -10.40 -15.32 -9.26
N GLU A 32 -9.09 -15.19 -9.37
CA GLU A 32 -8.25 -15.93 -10.32
C GLU A 32 -6.94 -16.38 -9.62
N ALA A 33 -6.28 -17.41 -10.17
CA ALA A 33 -4.99 -17.84 -9.64
C ALA A 33 -3.92 -16.79 -9.94
N LEU A 34 -3.13 -16.42 -8.91
CA LEU A 34 -2.08 -15.42 -9.08
C LEU A 34 -0.79 -16.08 -9.57
N PRO A 35 -0.07 -15.46 -10.52
CA PRO A 35 1.20 -15.97 -11.01
C PRO A 35 2.35 -15.78 -10.00
N GLN A 36 2.17 -14.87 -9.04
CA GLN A 36 3.15 -14.50 -8.02
C GLN A 36 2.48 -14.49 -6.64
N ASP A 37 3.28 -14.64 -5.59
CA ASP A 37 2.79 -14.56 -4.20
C ASP A 37 2.29 -13.15 -3.87
N LEU A 38 1.28 -13.07 -3.01
CA LEU A 38 0.91 -11.82 -2.36
C LEU A 38 1.77 -11.60 -1.13
N GLU A 39 2.42 -10.45 -1.03
CA GLU A 39 3.10 -10.03 0.19
C GLU A 39 2.24 -9.00 0.94
N TRP A 40 1.94 -9.29 2.21
CA TRP A 40 1.29 -8.38 3.14
C TRP A 40 2.31 -7.86 4.13
N LYS A 41 2.44 -6.53 4.25
CA LYS A 41 3.32 -5.88 5.22
C LYS A 41 2.53 -5.07 6.23
N ILE A 42 2.94 -5.14 7.49
CA ILE A 42 2.56 -4.19 8.52
C ILE A 42 3.70 -3.19 8.64
N ILE A 43 3.45 -1.94 8.27
CA ILE A 43 4.42 -0.84 8.34
C ILE A 43 3.97 0.14 9.42
N TYR A 44 4.85 0.40 10.39
CA TYR A 44 4.65 1.42 11.39
C TYR A 44 5.40 2.68 10.98
N VAL A 45 4.65 3.77 10.77
CA VAL A 45 5.21 5.06 10.38
C VAL A 45 5.87 5.71 11.59
N GLY A 46 7.20 5.77 11.60
CA GLY A 46 7.97 6.28 12.74
C GLY A 46 8.00 7.80 12.82
N SER A 47 7.88 8.48 11.67
CA SER A 47 7.79 9.93 11.57
C SER A 47 6.86 10.33 10.44
N ALA A 48 6.03 11.35 10.66
CA ALA A 48 5.21 11.93 9.61
C ALA A 48 6.04 12.74 8.58
N GLU A 49 7.29 13.06 8.91
CA GLU A 49 8.17 13.91 8.11
C GLU A 49 9.21 13.13 7.30
N SER A 50 9.43 11.85 7.63
CA SER A 50 10.45 11.04 6.97
C SER A 50 10.11 9.55 7.01
N GLU A 51 10.11 8.94 5.84
CA GLU A 51 9.93 7.50 5.63
C GLU A 51 11.15 6.69 6.11
N GLU A 52 12.29 7.32 6.39
CA GLU A 52 13.50 6.64 6.90
C GLU A 52 13.26 5.98 8.27
N TYR A 53 12.25 6.44 9.00
CA TYR A 53 11.87 5.91 10.31
C TYR A 53 10.76 4.86 10.24
N ASP A 54 10.28 4.52 9.04
CA ASP A 54 9.24 3.52 8.86
C ASP A 54 9.80 2.12 9.17
N GLN A 55 9.04 1.36 9.94
CA GLN A 55 9.44 0.04 10.40
C GLN A 55 8.49 -1.00 9.85
N VAL A 56 9.03 -1.97 9.10
CA VAL A 56 8.27 -3.18 8.73
C VAL A 56 8.24 -4.09 9.95
N LEU A 57 7.07 -4.15 10.60
CA LEU A 57 6.87 -4.95 11.81
C LEU A 57 6.63 -6.43 11.48
N GLU A 58 5.92 -6.70 10.40
CA GLU A 58 5.59 -8.04 9.94
C GLU A 58 5.49 -8.07 8.42
N SER A 59 5.92 -9.18 7.81
CA SER A 59 5.69 -9.47 6.40
C SER A 59 5.23 -10.92 6.25
N VAL A 60 4.14 -11.14 5.52
CA VAL A 60 3.56 -12.46 5.27
C VAL A 60 3.38 -12.66 3.77
N LEU A 61 3.93 -13.76 3.25
CA LEU A 61 3.70 -14.21 1.88
C LEU A 61 2.53 -15.19 1.83
N VAL A 62 1.63 -14.97 0.89
CA VAL A 62 0.47 -15.83 0.62
C VAL A 62 0.48 -16.23 -0.84
N GLY A 63 0.85 -17.48 -1.10
CA GLY A 63 0.79 -18.09 -2.42
C GLY A 63 1.20 -19.57 -2.38
N PRO A 64 0.76 -20.38 -3.36
CA PRO A 64 1.45 -21.62 -3.63
C PRO A 64 2.80 -21.31 -4.29
N VAL A 65 3.91 -21.64 -3.63
CA VAL A 65 5.26 -21.55 -4.23
C VAL A 65 5.62 -22.90 -4.89
N PRO A 66 5.62 -23.03 -6.23
CA PRO A 66 6.08 -24.24 -6.88
C PRO A 66 7.60 -24.39 -6.76
N ALA A 67 8.16 -25.59 -6.95
CA ALA A 67 9.62 -25.78 -6.92
C ALA A 67 10.30 -25.16 -8.15
N GLY A 68 11.33 -24.34 -7.95
CA GLY A 68 12.06 -23.71 -9.04
C GLY A 68 12.89 -22.49 -8.63
N ARG A 69 13.27 -21.67 -9.61
CA ARG A 69 13.88 -20.34 -9.41
C ARG A 69 12.83 -19.28 -9.73
N HIS A 70 12.62 -18.34 -8.80
CA HIS A 70 11.58 -17.33 -8.89
C HIS A 70 12.18 -15.93 -8.94
N MET A 71 11.46 -15.00 -9.58
CA MET A 71 11.76 -13.57 -9.65
C MET A 71 10.43 -12.83 -9.53
N PHE A 72 10.37 -11.77 -8.75
CA PHE A 72 9.17 -10.97 -8.54
C PHE A 72 9.50 -9.48 -8.54
N LEU A 73 8.48 -8.66 -8.81
CA LEU A 73 8.50 -7.21 -8.65
C LEU A 73 7.54 -6.83 -7.53
N PHE A 74 7.95 -5.92 -6.67
CA PHE A 74 7.06 -5.38 -5.64
C PHE A 74 6.20 -4.28 -6.26
N GLU A 75 4.92 -4.59 -6.47
CA GLU A 75 3.91 -3.60 -6.87
C GLU A 75 2.82 -3.56 -5.80
N GLU A 76 2.62 -2.37 -5.20
CA GLU A 76 1.59 -2.15 -4.20
C GLU A 76 0.26 -1.89 -4.89
N PHE A 77 -0.76 -2.72 -4.65
CA PHE A 77 -2.10 -2.53 -5.21
C PHE A 77 -3.11 -1.92 -4.20
N ILE A 78 -2.84 -2.05 -2.90
CA ILE A 78 -3.70 -1.52 -1.85
C ILE A 78 -2.88 -1.13 -0.61
N ARG A 79 -3.23 0.02 -0.03
CA ARG A 79 -2.76 0.50 1.27
C ARG A 79 -3.95 0.71 2.19
N ILE A 80 -3.89 0.16 3.40
CA ILE A 80 -4.89 0.40 4.45
C ILE A 80 -4.19 1.04 5.64
N GLY A 81 -4.26 2.35 5.72
CA GLY A 81 -3.65 3.15 6.79
C GLY A 81 -4.59 3.30 7.98
N TYR A 82 -4.04 3.15 9.18
CA TYR A 82 -4.73 3.44 10.43
C TYR A 82 -4.02 4.55 11.18
N TYR A 83 -4.79 5.44 11.80
CA TYR A 83 -4.23 6.40 12.75
C TYR A 83 -3.91 5.69 14.06
N VAL A 84 -2.71 5.98 14.56
CA VAL A 84 -2.21 5.47 15.83
C VAL A 84 -2.08 6.64 16.79
N ASN A 85 -2.69 6.53 17.96
CA ASN A 85 -2.48 7.43 19.08
C ASN A 85 -1.69 6.68 20.15
N ASN A 86 -0.56 7.24 20.58
CA ASN A 86 0.23 6.70 21.69
C ASN A 86 0.08 7.65 22.88
N GLU A 87 -0.42 7.14 24.00
CA GLU A 87 -0.67 7.92 25.20
C GLU A 87 -0.13 7.21 26.43
N TYR A 88 0.41 7.97 27.39
CA TYR A 88 0.79 7.40 28.68
C TYR A 88 -0.44 6.85 29.40
N ILE A 89 -0.31 5.72 30.09
CA ILE A 89 -1.39 5.17 30.91
C ILE A 89 -1.65 6.08 32.11
N ASP A 90 -0.57 6.56 32.75
CA ASP A 90 -0.64 7.40 33.94
C ASP A 90 -0.96 8.87 33.60
N PRO A 91 -1.99 9.48 34.23
CA PRO A 91 -2.37 10.87 33.97
C PRO A 91 -1.26 11.88 34.25
N GLU A 92 -0.46 11.66 35.29
CA GLU A 92 0.64 12.57 35.65
C GLU A 92 1.71 12.66 34.55
N LEU A 93 2.00 11.53 33.88
CA LEU A 93 2.93 11.48 32.74
C LEU A 93 2.32 12.07 31.46
N ARG A 94 0.99 12.16 31.36
CA ARG A 94 0.32 12.88 30.26
C ARG A 94 0.46 14.38 30.42
N GLU A 95 0.30 14.88 31.65
CA GLU A 95 0.44 16.31 31.95
C GLU A 95 1.91 16.75 31.91
N ASN A 96 2.81 15.91 32.41
CA ASN A 96 4.24 16.19 32.49
C ASN A 96 5.06 15.06 31.85
N PRO A 97 5.14 14.99 30.51
CA PRO A 97 5.84 13.91 29.84
C PRO A 97 7.36 14.00 30.11
N PRO A 98 8.03 12.85 30.34
CA PRO A 98 9.48 12.82 30.52
C PRO A 98 10.20 13.18 29.21
N LEU A 99 11.43 13.70 29.33
CA LEU A 99 12.26 14.08 28.17
C LEU A 99 12.52 12.89 27.24
N ASN A 100 12.80 11.72 27.83
CA ASN A 100 12.94 10.46 27.12
C ASN A 100 11.65 9.65 27.31
N PRO A 101 10.96 9.25 26.23
CA PRO A 101 9.73 8.49 26.35
C PRO A 101 9.93 7.15 27.07
N ASP A 102 9.07 6.85 28.03
CA ASP A 102 9.00 5.53 28.66
C ASP A 102 7.97 4.65 27.95
N PHE A 103 8.44 3.83 27.01
CA PHE A 103 7.60 2.95 26.21
C PHE A 103 6.86 1.89 27.02
N SER A 104 7.30 1.57 28.24
CA SER A 104 6.62 0.59 29.10
C SER A 104 5.30 1.13 29.66
N GLN A 105 5.19 2.46 29.76
CA GLN A 105 4.04 3.19 30.28
C GLN A 105 3.14 3.73 29.16
N LEU A 106 3.48 3.48 27.89
CA LEU A 106 2.69 3.88 26.75
C LEU A 106 1.65 2.81 26.38
N GLN A 107 0.43 3.27 26.15
CA GLN A 107 -0.64 2.53 25.51
C GLN A 107 -0.80 3.05 24.07
N ARG A 108 -0.94 2.12 23.15
CA ARG A 108 -1.25 2.37 21.75
C ARG A 108 -2.74 2.14 21.53
N ASN A 109 -3.40 3.16 20.99
CA ASN A 109 -4.79 3.11 20.56
C ASN A 109 -4.86 3.39 19.05
N ILE A 110 -5.37 2.44 18.29
CA ILE A 110 -5.54 2.56 16.85
C ILE A 110 -7.00 2.90 16.54
N LEU A 111 -7.20 3.93 15.72
CA LEU A 111 -8.52 4.33 15.26
C LEU A 111 -9.03 3.39 14.17
N ALA A 112 -9.44 2.19 14.57
CA ALA A 112 -9.88 1.13 13.67
C ALA A 112 -11.19 1.44 12.92
N SER A 113 -12.00 2.37 13.42
CA SER A 113 -13.29 2.76 12.83
C SER A 113 -13.17 3.63 11.58
N ASN A 114 -12.01 4.26 11.34
CA ASN A 114 -11.82 5.17 10.22
C ASN A 114 -10.50 4.86 9.47
N PRO A 115 -10.39 3.68 8.82
CA PRO A 115 -9.23 3.36 8.01
C PRO A 115 -9.16 4.23 6.75
N ARG A 116 -7.95 4.56 6.32
CA ARG A 116 -7.68 5.20 5.03
C ARG A 116 -7.29 4.15 4.01
N VAL A 117 -8.13 3.95 3.00
CA VAL A 117 -7.89 2.97 1.94
C VAL A 117 -7.45 3.66 0.67
N THR A 118 -6.22 3.40 0.23
CA THR A 118 -5.69 3.83 -1.08
C THR A 118 -5.55 2.61 -1.97
N ARG A 119 -6.02 2.69 -3.22
CA ARG A 119 -5.90 1.62 -4.21
C ARG A 119 -5.05 2.11 -5.38
N PHE A 120 -4.17 1.26 -5.86
CA PHE A 120 -3.32 1.52 -7.01
C PHE A 120 -3.65 0.52 -8.11
N HIS A 121 -3.61 0.99 -9.36
CA HIS A 121 -3.75 0.11 -10.51
C HIS A 121 -2.39 -0.47 -10.84
N ILE A 122 -2.30 -1.80 -10.81
CA ILE A 122 -1.06 -2.54 -11.09
C ILE A 122 -1.28 -3.57 -12.19
N ASN A 123 -0.20 -4.05 -12.80
CA ASN A 123 -0.26 -5.06 -13.84
C ASN A 123 -0.06 -6.45 -13.23
N TRP A 124 -1.14 -7.24 -13.19
CA TRP A 124 -1.15 -8.57 -12.57
C TRP A 124 -0.55 -9.67 -13.46
N ASP A 125 -0.44 -9.44 -14.77
CA ASP A 125 -0.09 -10.46 -15.77
C ASP A 125 1.42 -10.58 -16.06
N GLY A 126 2.29 -9.99 -15.21
CA GLY A 126 3.75 -9.96 -15.42
C GLY A 126 4.19 -8.88 -16.42
N PRO A 127 5.51 -8.69 -16.64
CA PRO A 127 6.02 -7.47 -17.25
C PRO A 127 5.52 -7.31 -18.69
N ARG A 128 4.83 -6.20 -18.96
CA ARG A 128 4.80 -5.62 -20.30
C ARG A 128 5.81 -4.49 -20.27
N ASP A 129 6.75 -4.51 -21.21
CA ASP A 129 7.63 -3.39 -21.52
C ASP A 129 6.78 -2.15 -21.81
N GLN A 130 6.43 -1.37 -20.78
CA GLN A 130 5.85 -0.03 -20.86
C GLN A 130 5.67 0.52 -19.45
N MET A 131 6.76 1.08 -18.91
CA MET A 131 6.70 2.04 -17.83
C MET A 131 6.33 3.39 -18.43
N ASP A 132 5.12 3.51 -18.98
CA ASP A 132 4.61 4.77 -19.52
C ASP A 132 3.30 5.13 -18.82
N ASN A 133 3.28 6.37 -18.31
CA ASN A 133 2.13 7.16 -17.84
C ASN A 133 1.81 7.10 -16.34
N ILE A 134 2.73 7.62 -15.51
CA ILE A 134 2.29 8.50 -14.42
C ILE A 134 2.26 9.91 -15.01
N GLU A 135 1.15 10.30 -15.63
CA GLU A 135 0.87 11.74 -15.80
C GLU A 135 0.47 12.27 -14.42
N ASN A 136 1.34 13.08 -13.81
CA ASN A 136 0.93 13.96 -12.74
C ASN A 136 -0.05 14.96 -13.38
N VAL A 137 -1.35 14.78 -13.14
CA VAL A 137 -2.36 15.75 -13.53
C VAL A 137 -2.37 16.83 -12.45
N ASP A 138 -1.82 18.00 -12.78
CA ASP A 138 -2.06 19.21 -12.00
C ASP A 138 -3.57 19.54 -12.03
N PRO A 139 -4.17 19.99 -10.93
CA PRO A 139 -5.58 20.39 -10.94
C PRO A 139 -5.73 21.67 -11.79
N GLU A 140 -6.29 21.54 -12.99
CA GLU A 140 -6.62 22.72 -13.80
C GLU A 140 -7.74 23.54 -13.13
N PRO A 141 -7.58 24.88 -13.05
CA PRO A 141 -8.67 25.76 -12.71
C PRO A 141 -9.55 25.97 -13.95
N ASP A 142 -10.86 25.89 -13.73
CA ASP A 142 -11.95 26.15 -14.68
C ASP A 142 -12.30 25.02 -15.66
N GLY A 143 -13.41 24.35 -15.32
CA GLY A 143 -13.91 23.19 -16.03
C GLY A 143 -14.48 23.50 -17.40
N PHE A 144 -14.01 22.73 -18.39
CA PHE A 144 -14.77 22.37 -19.58
C PHE A 144 -14.33 20.97 -20.05
N LEU A 145 -15.26 20.02 -20.11
CA LEU A 145 -15.05 18.73 -20.76
C LEU A 145 -15.19 18.92 -22.28
N SER A 146 -14.17 18.53 -23.05
CA SER A 146 -14.30 18.31 -24.50
C SER A 146 -14.08 16.83 -24.84
N PRO A 147 -14.97 16.18 -25.61
CA PRO A 147 -14.82 14.79 -25.96
C PRO A 147 -14.11 14.61 -27.31
N SER A 148 -13.33 13.54 -27.36
CA SER A 148 -12.67 12.94 -28.54
C SER A 148 -11.29 13.48 -28.90
N CYS A 149 -10.32 12.56 -28.89
CA CYS A 149 -9.39 12.48 -30.00
C CYS A 149 -9.06 11.00 -30.24
N ALA A 150 -9.56 10.48 -31.36
CA ALA A 150 -9.18 9.19 -31.89
C ALA A 150 -7.76 9.30 -32.48
N TYR A 151 -6.86 8.38 -32.11
CA TYR A 151 -5.52 8.35 -32.71
C TYR A 151 -5.48 7.39 -33.91
N ILE A 152 -4.98 7.93 -35.03
CA ILE A 152 -4.87 7.31 -36.35
C ILE A 152 -3.61 6.42 -36.38
N LYS A 153 -3.76 5.18 -36.85
CA LYS A 153 -2.66 4.25 -37.19
C LYS A 153 -1.88 4.76 -38.42
N GLY A 154 -0.56 4.95 -38.27
CA GLY A 154 0.37 5.07 -39.38
C GLY A 154 1.05 3.73 -39.71
N LEU A 155 0.67 3.11 -40.83
CA LEU A 155 1.52 2.23 -41.67
C LEU A 155 1.88 3.09 -42.91
N ALA A 156 3.07 3.07 -43.51
CA ALA A 156 3.83 1.93 -44.05
C ALA A 156 5.28 2.38 -44.43
N PRO A 157 6.15 1.48 -44.93
CA PRO A 157 7.61 1.65 -45.00
C PRO A 157 8.09 2.29 -46.31
N SER A 158 9.27 2.92 -46.30
CA SER A 158 9.98 3.31 -47.53
C SER A 158 11.13 2.36 -47.83
N GLU A 159 10.99 1.66 -48.95
CA GLU A 159 12.06 0.93 -49.62
C GLU A 159 13.11 1.89 -50.20
N SER A 160 14.36 1.46 -50.19
CA SER A 160 15.44 1.86 -51.11
C SER A 160 16.01 0.55 -51.69
N PRO A 161 16.69 0.51 -52.86
CA PRO A 161 17.28 1.61 -53.62
C PRO A 161 17.02 1.53 -55.14
N ALA A 162 17.43 2.56 -55.90
CA ALA A 162 17.82 2.37 -57.30
C ALA A 162 18.95 3.33 -57.69
N ARG A 163 19.87 2.78 -58.48
CA ARG A 163 20.78 3.52 -59.36
C ARG A 163 19.99 4.28 -60.42
#